data_AF-A0A0F9TM84-F1
#
_entry.id   AF-A0A0F9TM84-F1
#
_cell.length_a   1.000
_cell.length_b   1.000
_cell.length_c   1.000
_cell.angle_alpha   90.00
_cell.angle_beta   90.00
_cell.angle_gamma   90.00
#
_symmetry.space_group_name_H-M   'P 1'
#
loop_
_entity.id
_entity.type
_entity.pdbx_description
1 polymer ?
#
loop_
_entity_poly.entity_id
_entity_poly.type
_entity_poly.pdbx_seq_one_letter_code
_entity_poly.pdbx_strand_id
1 'polypeptide(L)'
;NSDVIVLGGVGNFKTAVKRLKTLNLWDTINEEVLDNKKPVLGICLGMQLFADVSYEDGKTEGFGWIEGEVEKIPNKDVRVPHIGWNIVKPVDVSLFTGMLYSYFYYMHSYHFVPDDKSVVIAYTPYGNLNIVASVRKDNIIGVQFHPEKSQRDGLRLFKNILEDIR
;
A
#
# COMPACT_ATOMS: atom_id res chain seq x y z
N ASN A 1 -7.04 -19.60 -12.47
CA ASN A 1 -6.84 -19.89 -11.03
C ASN A 1 -5.51 -19.33 -10.58
N SER A 2 -5.54 -18.30 -9.76
CA SER A 2 -4.38 -17.71 -9.07
C SER A 2 -4.62 -17.75 -7.57
N ASP A 3 -3.57 -17.97 -6.78
CA ASP A 3 -3.67 -18.07 -5.32
C ASP A 3 -3.70 -16.69 -4.63
N VAL A 4 -3.03 -15.69 -5.23
CA VAL A 4 -2.90 -14.34 -4.68
C VAL A 4 -3.00 -13.32 -5.82
N ILE A 5 -3.64 -12.18 -5.54
CA ILE A 5 -3.63 -11.00 -6.44
C ILE A 5 -2.51 -10.06 -5.97
N VAL A 6 -1.63 -9.63 -6.90
CA VAL A 6 -0.65 -8.59 -6.61
C VAL A 6 -1.00 -7.35 -7.43
N LEU A 7 -1.42 -6.30 -6.74
CA LEU A 7 -1.64 -4.98 -7.32
C LEU A 7 -0.35 -4.17 -7.16
N GLY A 8 0.53 -4.28 -8.15
CA GLY A 8 1.72 -3.45 -8.27
C GLY A 8 1.50 -2.28 -9.23
N GLY A 9 2.24 -1.21 -9.04
CA GLY A 9 2.23 -0.10 -9.99
C GLY A 9 3.11 1.07 -9.55
N VAL A 10 3.68 1.75 -10.53
CA VAL A 10 4.25 3.09 -10.38
C VAL A 10 3.47 4.02 -11.31
N GLY A 11 3.21 5.24 -10.88
CA GLY A 11 2.53 6.25 -11.69
C GLY A 11 1.33 6.86 -10.98
N ASN A 12 0.37 7.29 -11.78
CA ASN A 12 -0.74 8.15 -11.36
C ASN A 12 -2.01 7.33 -11.04
N PHE A 13 -2.65 7.64 -9.92
CA PHE A 13 -3.86 7.01 -9.40
C PHE A 13 -5.00 7.01 -10.42
N LYS A 14 -5.33 8.17 -10.97
CA LYS A 14 -6.43 8.32 -11.94
C LYS A 14 -6.21 7.51 -13.20
N THR A 15 -4.96 7.44 -13.66
CA THR A 15 -4.59 6.63 -14.83
C THR A 15 -4.70 5.14 -14.54
N ALA A 16 -4.31 4.69 -13.35
CA ALA A 16 -4.45 3.29 -12.94
C ALA A 16 -5.92 2.86 -12.86
N VAL A 17 -6.78 3.65 -12.19
CA VAL A 17 -8.23 3.39 -12.13
C VAL A 17 -8.82 3.30 -13.54
N LYS A 18 -8.53 4.29 -14.41
CA LYS A 18 -9.01 4.28 -15.80
C LYS A 18 -8.56 3.02 -16.54
N ARG A 19 -7.29 2.63 -16.40
CA ARG A 19 -6.74 1.45 -17.09
C ARG A 19 -7.38 0.16 -16.61
N LEU A 20 -7.56 -0.03 -15.31
CA LEU A 20 -8.23 -1.20 -14.75
C LEU A 20 -9.67 -1.33 -15.27
N LYS A 21 -10.41 -0.22 -15.33
CA LYS A 21 -11.77 -0.19 -15.90
C LYS A 21 -11.78 -0.49 -17.40
N THR A 22 -10.90 0.13 -18.18
CA THR A 22 -10.80 -0.12 -19.64
C THR A 22 -10.40 -1.57 -19.97
N LEU A 23 -9.62 -2.21 -19.10
CA LEU A 23 -9.26 -3.63 -19.25
C LEU A 23 -10.33 -4.60 -18.71
N ASN A 24 -11.48 -4.10 -18.24
CA ASN A 24 -12.52 -4.88 -17.56
C ASN A 24 -11.98 -5.72 -16.39
N LEU A 25 -10.94 -5.22 -15.71
CA LEU A 25 -10.35 -5.87 -14.54
C LEU A 25 -10.93 -5.36 -13.23
N TRP A 26 -11.53 -4.17 -13.23
CA TRP A 26 -12.02 -3.53 -12.01
C TRP A 26 -13.02 -4.39 -11.25
N ASP A 27 -14.09 -4.83 -11.92
CA ASP A 27 -15.15 -5.62 -11.30
C ASP A 27 -14.66 -7.02 -10.92
N THR A 28 -13.88 -7.66 -11.79
CA THR A 28 -13.25 -8.96 -11.51
C THR A 28 -12.36 -8.92 -10.28
N ILE A 29 -11.56 -7.87 -10.10
CA ILE A 29 -10.70 -7.73 -8.91
C ILE A 29 -11.57 -7.52 -7.66
N ASN A 30 -12.63 -6.72 -7.74
CA ASN A 30 -13.56 -6.53 -6.63
C ASN A 30 -14.22 -7.85 -6.22
N GLU A 31 -14.77 -8.61 -7.16
CA GLU A 31 -15.41 -9.90 -6.89
C GLU A 31 -14.42 -10.88 -6.23
N GLU A 32 -13.21 -10.99 -6.77
CA GLU A 32 -12.19 -11.88 -6.23
C GLU A 32 -11.76 -11.50 -4.81
N VAL A 33 -11.59 -10.20 -4.53
CA VAL A 33 -11.11 -9.73 -3.22
C VAL A 33 -12.22 -9.69 -2.18
N LEU A 34 -13.40 -9.20 -2.53
CA LEU A 34 -14.49 -8.94 -1.58
C LEU A 34 -15.40 -10.15 -1.39
N ASP A 35 -15.74 -10.88 -2.45
CA ASP A 35 -16.69 -11.98 -2.39
C ASP A 35 -15.96 -13.31 -2.17
N ASN A 36 -14.94 -13.58 -2.99
CA ASN A 36 -14.15 -14.81 -2.90
C ASN A 36 -13.04 -14.75 -1.83
N LYS A 37 -12.88 -13.60 -1.15
CA LYS A 37 -11.87 -13.37 -0.11
C LYS A 37 -10.45 -13.72 -0.55
N LYS A 38 -10.15 -13.56 -1.84
CA LYS A 38 -8.82 -13.85 -2.38
C LYS A 38 -7.79 -12.91 -1.76
N PRO A 39 -6.69 -13.42 -1.22
CA PRO A 39 -5.61 -12.60 -0.70
C PRO A 39 -5.08 -11.62 -1.74
N VAL A 40 -4.92 -10.36 -1.35
CA VAL A 40 -4.39 -9.30 -2.21
C VAL A 40 -3.25 -8.55 -1.54
N LEU A 41 -2.18 -8.33 -2.32
CA LEU A 41 -1.05 -7.49 -1.94
C LEU A 41 -1.00 -6.24 -2.82
N GLY A 42 -1.23 -5.07 -2.22
CA GLY A 42 -1.05 -3.77 -2.85
C GLY A 42 0.35 -3.21 -2.59
N ILE A 43 1.07 -2.81 -3.64
CA ILE A 43 2.42 -2.22 -3.54
C ILE A 43 2.40 -0.80 -4.08
N CYS A 44 2.85 0.16 -3.27
CA CYS A 44 2.91 1.58 -3.58
C CYS A 44 1.56 2.12 -4.07
N LEU A 45 1.40 2.35 -5.38
CA LEU A 45 0.14 2.76 -5.96
C LEU A 45 -0.98 1.74 -5.73
N GLY A 46 -0.64 0.44 -5.72
CA GLY A 46 -1.62 -0.61 -5.46
C GLY A 46 -2.24 -0.53 -4.07
N MET A 47 -1.44 -0.20 -3.04
CA MET A 47 -1.97 0.04 -1.69
C MET A 47 -2.87 1.27 -1.68
N GLN A 48 -2.46 2.34 -2.36
CA GLN A 48 -3.24 3.58 -2.42
C GLN A 48 -4.63 3.36 -3.04
N LEU A 49 -4.73 2.51 -4.07
CA LEU A 49 -6.00 2.18 -4.72
C LEU A 49 -7.04 1.56 -3.76
N PHE A 50 -6.65 1.08 -2.58
CA PHE A 50 -7.59 0.53 -1.59
C PHE A 50 -8.47 1.60 -0.94
N ALA A 51 -8.03 2.86 -0.95
CA ALA A 51 -8.74 4.00 -0.39
C ALA A 51 -10.08 4.27 -1.11
N ASP A 52 -10.96 5.05 -0.48
CA ASP A 52 -12.18 5.54 -1.12
C ASP A 52 -11.85 6.50 -2.25
N VAL A 53 -10.85 7.36 -2.04
CA VAL A 53 -10.54 8.45 -2.95
C VAL A 53 -9.08 8.86 -2.90
N SER A 54 -8.57 9.33 -4.03
CA SER A 54 -7.31 10.07 -4.13
C SER A 54 -7.56 11.47 -4.65
N TYR A 55 -6.75 12.41 -4.16
CA TYR A 55 -6.69 13.78 -4.66
C TYR A 55 -5.53 14.02 -5.63
N GLU A 56 -4.83 12.97 -6.06
CA GLU A 56 -3.80 13.06 -7.10
C GLU A 56 -4.42 13.45 -8.45
N ASP A 57 -4.07 14.65 -8.91
CA ASP A 57 -4.59 15.28 -10.14
C ASP A 57 -6.14 15.36 -10.17
N GLY A 58 -6.70 15.72 -9.01
CA GLY A 58 -8.12 15.88 -8.76
C GLY A 58 -8.73 14.68 -8.04
N LYS A 59 -10.00 14.81 -7.65
CA LYS A 59 -10.73 13.76 -6.92
C LYS A 59 -10.99 12.56 -7.83
N THR A 60 -10.49 11.39 -7.46
CA THR A 60 -10.72 10.11 -8.16
C THR A 60 -11.05 9.00 -7.18
N GLU A 61 -12.16 8.29 -7.41
CA GLU A 61 -12.56 7.15 -6.59
C GLU A 61 -11.60 5.96 -6.76
N GLY A 62 -11.21 5.38 -5.62
CA GLY A 62 -10.48 4.12 -5.55
C GLY A 62 -11.43 2.93 -5.43
N PHE A 63 -10.89 1.80 -4.98
CA PHE A 63 -11.69 0.59 -4.74
C PHE A 63 -12.61 0.73 -3.51
N GLY A 64 -12.26 1.57 -2.52
CA GLY A 64 -13.03 1.74 -1.30
C GLY A 64 -13.05 0.49 -0.41
N TRP A 65 -11.97 -0.29 -0.42
CA TRP A 65 -11.85 -1.48 0.44
C TRP A 65 -11.50 -1.11 1.89
N ILE A 66 -10.74 -0.03 2.04
CA ILE A 66 -10.34 0.54 3.33
C ILE A 66 -10.74 2.02 3.30
N GLU A 67 -11.60 2.40 4.24
CA GLU A 67 -12.09 3.78 4.35
C GLU A 67 -10.93 4.77 4.58
N GLY A 68 -10.96 5.88 3.85
CA GLY A 68 -9.97 6.95 3.96
C GLY A 68 -9.49 7.46 2.60
N GLU A 69 -8.47 8.32 2.65
CA GLU A 69 -8.11 9.17 1.52
C GLU A 69 -6.61 9.12 1.18
N VAL A 70 -6.27 9.31 -0.09
CA VAL A 70 -4.90 9.45 -0.56
C VAL A 70 -4.62 10.92 -0.83
N GLU A 71 -3.74 11.49 -0.02
CA GLU A 71 -3.44 12.92 0.01
C GLU A 71 -1.98 13.21 -0.33
N LYS A 72 -1.69 14.43 -0.79
CA LYS A 72 -0.33 14.85 -1.11
C LYS A 72 0.46 15.05 0.19
N ILE A 73 1.67 14.51 0.26
CA ILE A 73 2.57 14.74 1.40
C ILE A 73 2.81 16.27 1.53
N PRO A 74 2.55 16.87 2.71
CA PRO A 74 2.83 18.28 2.93
C PRO A 74 4.31 18.62 2.79
N ASN A 75 4.67 19.41 1.77
CA ASN A 75 6.03 19.87 1.51
C ASN A 75 6.38 21.10 2.37
N LYS A 76 6.37 20.93 3.71
CA LYS A 76 6.76 21.98 4.68
C LYS A 76 8.14 21.71 5.26
N ASP A 77 8.30 20.55 5.89
CA ASP A 77 9.52 20.16 6.62
C ASP A 77 10.29 19.01 5.96
N VAL A 78 9.79 18.50 4.82
CA VAL A 78 10.31 17.34 4.12
C VAL A 78 10.35 17.57 2.61
N ARG A 79 11.23 16.85 1.90
CA ARG A 79 11.27 16.90 0.43
C ARG A 79 10.13 16.05 -0.15
N VAL A 80 9.54 16.50 -1.25
CA VAL A 80 8.51 15.72 -1.96
C VAL A 80 8.90 15.64 -3.44
N PRO A 81 8.95 14.44 -4.06
CA PRO A 81 8.58 13.13 -3.51
C PRO A 81 9.50 12.63 -2.37
N HIS A 82 8.93 11.81 -1.48
CA HIS A 82 9.68 10.97 -0.54
C HIS A 82 10.40 9.89 -1.34
N ILE A 83 11.70 10.08 -1.54
CA ILE A 83 12.59 9.17 -2.27
C ILE A 83 13.71 8.70 -1.36
N GLY A 84 13.92 7.39 -1.34
CA GLY A 84 15.09 6.78 -0.70
C GLY A 84 14.72 5.68 0.27
N TRP A 85 15.71 5.25 1.04
CA TRP A 85 15.54 4.22 2.05
C TRP A 85 15.07 4.85 3.35
N ASN A 86 13.96 4.36 3.91
CA ASN A 86 13.45 4.82 5.19
C ASN A 86 13.06 3.63 6.06
N ILE A 87 13.15 3.84 7.37
CA ILE A 87 12.85 2.81 8.36
C ILE A 87 11.34 2.53 8.38
N VAL A 88 10.97 1.27 8.45
CA VAL A 88 9.61 0.86 8.76
C VAL A 88 9.54 0.48 10.24
N LYS A 89 8.56 1.04 10.95
CA LYS A 89 8.28 0.79 12.35
C LYS A 89 6.94 0.06 12.47
N PRO A 90 6.94 -1.28 12.59
CA PRO A 90 5.72 -2.05 12.77
C PRO A 90 5.05 -1.70 14.10
N VAL A 91 3.72 -1.57 14.08
CA VAL A 91 2.87 -1.56 15.28
C VAL A 91 2.19 -2.92 15.48
N ASP A 92 2.05 -3.70 14.40
CA ASP A 92 1.81 -5.14 14.41
C ASP A 92 3.01 -5.84 13.73
N VAL A 93 3.56 -6.84 14.42
CA VAL A 93 4.77 -7.57 14.01
C VAL A 93 4.48 -8.79 13.13
N SER A 94 3.21 -9.15 12.91
CA SER A 94 2.79 -10.36 12.17
C SER A 94 3.55 -10.52 10.84
N LEU A 95 3.51 -9.51 9.98
CA LEU A 95 4.22 -9.50 8.69
C LEU A 95 5.70 -9.10 8.80
N PHE A 96 6.12 -8.54 9.93
CA PHE A 96 7.46 -7.98 10.14
C PHE A 96 8.30 -8.81 11.13
N THR A 97 8.01 -10.10 11.25
CA THR A 97 8.72 -11.01 12.16
C THR A 97 10.22 -11.04 11.85
N GLY A 98 11.00 -10.55 12.82
CA GLY A 98 12.45 -10.34 12.76
C GLY A 98 12.91 -9.25 11.78
N MET A 99 12.06 -8.25 11.56
CA MET A 99 12.29 -7.06 10.73
C MET A 99 11.89 -5.76 11.45
N LEU A 100 12.02 -5.72 12.78
CA LEU A 100 11.56 -4.61 13.63
C LEU A 100 12.18 -3.25 13.27
N TYR A 101 13.35 -3.24 12.60
CA TYR A 101 14.08 -2.04 12.20
C TYR A 101 14.60 -2.13 10.76
N SER A 102 13.81 -2.74 9.86
CA SER A 102 14.18 -2.88 8.45
C SER A 102 13.98 -1.58 7.68
N TYR A 103 14.80 -1.41 6.64
CA TYR A 103 14.74 -0.25 5.75
C TYR A 103 14.16 -0.67 4.40
N PHE A 104 13.24 0.14 3.89
CA PHE A 104 12.63 -0.10 2.59
C PHE A 104 12.74 1.12 1.69
N TYR A 105 12.74 0.87 0.38
CA TYR A 105 12.82 1.91 -0.63
C TYR A 105 11.45 2.55 -0.91
N TYR A 106 11.37 3.86 -0.74
CA TYR A 106 10.20 4.70 -1.04
C TYR A 106 10.44 5.55 -2.27
N MET A 107 9.36 5.82 -3.03
CA MET A 107 9.33 6.74 -4.16
C MET A 107 7.89 7.21 -4.41
N HIS A 108 7.41 8.19 -3.63
CA HIS A 108 6.01 8.64 -3.71
C HIS A 108 5.83 10.11 -3.28
N SER A 109 4.80 10.77 -3.83
CA SER A 109 4.41 12.14 -3.46
C SER A 109 3.12 12.20 -2.65
N TYR A 110 2.35 11.12 -2.64
CA TYR A 110 1.05 10.99 -1.98
C TYR A 110 1.11 9.85 -0.98
N HIS A 111 0.34 9.94 0.10
CA HIS A 111 0.26 8.89 1.11
C HIS A 111 -1.19 8.58 1.45
N PHE A 112 -1.43 7.33 1.85
CA PHE A 112 -2.74 6.89 2.31
C PHE A 112 -2.96 7.31 3.77
N VAL A 113 -4.15 7.82 4.05
CA VAL A 113 -4.65 8.23 5.36
C VAL A 113 -5.95 7.45 5.62
N PRO A 114 -5.88 6.25 6.22
CA PRO A 114 -7.07 5.49 6.59
C PRO A 114 -7.83 6.21 7.70
N ASP A 115 -9.16 6.12 7.68
CA ASP A 115 -10.01 6.69 8.73
C ASP A 115 -9.89 5.87 10.02
N ASP A 116 -10.02 4.55 9.91
CA ASP A 116 -9.74 3.62 11.01
C ASP A 116 -8.24 3.33 11.11
N LYS A 117 -7.62 3.70 12.23
CA LYS A 117 -6.19 3.44 12.48
C LYS A 117 -5.90 1.99 12.83
N SER A 118 -6.91 1.19 13.18
CA SER A 118 -6.73 -0.23 13.53
C SER A 118 -6.20 -1.07 12.36
N VAL A 119 -6.46 -0.63 11.13
CA VAL A 119 -5.96 -1.29 9.91
C VAL A 119 -4.48 -1.01 9.64
N VAL A 120 -3.84 -0.07 10.35
CA VAL A 120 -2.44 0.29 10.11
C VAL A 120 -1.53 -0.65 10.91
N ILE A 121 -0.67 -1.38 10.20
CA ILE A 121 0.26 -2.33 10.83
C ILE A 121 1.70 -1.83 10.88
N ALA A 122 2.04 -0.80 10.11
CA ALA A 122 3.35 -0.15 10.22
C ALA A 122 3.34 1.32 9.78
N TYR A 123 4.22 2.11 10.38
CA TYR A 123 4.48 3.49 10.01
C TYR A 123 5.92 3.71 9.56
N THR A 124 6.16 4.78 8.82
CA THR A 124 7.50 5.32 8.56
C THR A 124 7.55 6.79 8.97
N PRO A 125 8.52 7.19 9.82
CA PRO A 125 8.68 8.59 10.17
C PRO A 125 9.25 9.38 8.98
N TYR A 126 8.65 10.52 8.67
CA TYR A 126 9.13 11.42 7.61
C TYR A 126 8.93 12.88 8.02
N GLY A 127 10.02 13.51 8.48
CA GLY A 127 9.94 14.80 9.18
C GLY A 127 9.05 14.69 10.42
N ASN A 128 8.05 15.58 10.52
CA ASN A 128 7.06 15.57 11.61
C ASN A 128 5.86 14.66 11.33
N LEU A 129 5.84 13.94 10.21
CA LEU A 129 4.75 13.05 9.81
C LEU A 129 5.08 11.59 10.13
N ASN A 130 4.04 10.81 10.46
CA ASN A 130 4.10 9.35 10.43
C ASN A 130 3.29 8.88 9.22
N ILE A 131 3.99 8.56 8.13
CA ILE A 131 3.37 8.01 6.92
C ILE A 131 2.98 6.57 7.20
N VAL A 132 1.77 6.19 6.78
CA VAL A 132 1.32 4.79 6.79
C VAL A 132 2.20 3.99 5.83
N ALA A 133 3.02 3.10 6.40
CA ALA A 133 3.95 2.27 5.64
C ALA A 133 3.29 0.96 5.20
N SER A 134 2.36 0.43 6.00
CA SER A 134 1.63 -0.79 5.67
C SER A 134 0.28 -0.86 6.37
N VAL A 135 -0.70 -1.45 5.69
CA VAL A 135 -2.07 -1.68 6.17
C VAL A 135 -2.47 -3.14 6.02
N ARG A 136 -3.39 -3.59 6.87
CA ARG A 136 -4.05 -4.89 6.79
C ARG A 136 -5.53 -4.77 7.17
N LYS A 137 -6.41 -5.33 6.33
CA LYS A 137 -7.83 -5.54 6.63
C LYS A 137 -8.24 -6.89 6.04
N ASP A 138 -8.53 -7.87 6.89
CA ASP A 138 -8.85 -9.24 6.47
C ASP A 138 -7.78 -9.83 5.51
N ASN A 139 -8.18 -10.17 4.28
CA ASN A 139 -7.34 -10.69 3.19
C ASN A 139 -6.61 -9.61 2.37
N ILE A 140 -6.70 -8.34 2.79
CA ILE A 140 -6.15 -7.18 2.07
C ILE A 140 -4.90 -6.68 2.79
N ILE A 141 -3.75 -6.79 2.14
CA ILE A 141 -2.46 -6.33 2.65
C ILE A 141 -1.90 -5.26 1.72
N GLY A 142 -1.44 -4.16 2.28
CA GLY A 142 -0.87 -3.05 1.52
C GLY A 142 0.46 -2.58 2.08
N VAL A 143 1.39 -2.22 1.21
CA VAL A 143 2.67 -1.57 1.57
C VAL A 143 2.93 -0.34 0.69
N GLN A 144 3.35 0.76 1.29
CA GLN A 144 3.65 2.01 0.56
C GLN A 144 5.01 1.95 -0.14
N PHE A 145 5.96 1.24 0.45
CA PHE A 145 7.31 1.06 -0.07
C PHE A 145 7.38 -0.03 -1.14
N HIS A 146 8.53 -0.15 -1.79
CA HIS A 146 8.81 -1.12 -2.85
C HIS A 146 9.64 -2.30 -2.31
N PRO A 147 9.02 -3.38 -1.79
CA PRO A 147 9.76 -4.55 -1.33
C PRO A 147 10.64 -5.16 -2.43
N GLU A 148 10.22 -5.12 -3.69
CA GLU A 148 10.99 -5.60 -4.84
C GLU A 148 12.29 -4.82 -5.08
N LYS A 149 12.40 -3.59 -4.54
CA LYS A 149 13.62 -2.76 -4.59
C LYS A 149 14.40 -2.77 -3.27
N SER A 150 13.92 -3.53 -2.28
CA SER A 150 14.41 -3.46 -0.89
C SER A 150 15.35 -4.61 -0.48
N GLN A 151 15.97 -5.27 -1.46
CA GLN A 151 16.99 -6.32 -1.26
C GLN A 151 16.54 -7.42 -0.26
N ARG A 152 17.35 -7.69 0.77
CA ARG A 152 17.12 -8.77 1.75
C ARG A 152 15.86 -8.54 2.59
N ASP A 153 15.62 -7.30 3.00
CA ASP A 153 14.42 -6.93 3.77
C ASP A 153 13.15 -7.10 2.92
N GLY A 154 13.24 -6.71 1.64
CA GLY A 154 12.19 -6.93 0.65
C GLY A 154 11.83 -8.40 0.45
N LEU A 155 12.84 -9.24 0.19
CA LEU A 155 12.65 -10.68 0.02
C LEU A 155 12.08 -11.34 1.29
N ARG A 156 12.54 -10.91 2.46
CA ARG A 156 12.03 -11.42 3.73
C ARG A 156 10.56 -11.04 3.94
N LEU A 157 10.17 -9.82 3.59
CA LEU A 157 8.77 -9.42 3.66
C LEU A 157 7.89 -10.29 2.76
N PHE A 158 8.30 -10.50 1.50
CA PHE A 158 7.56 -11.38 0.60
C PHE A 158 7.42 -12.79 1.15
N LYS A 159 8.48 -13.33 1.76
CA LYS A 159 8.42 -14.64 2.42
C LYS A 159 7.38 -14.64 3.55
N ASN A 160 7.41 -13.66 4.44
CA ASN A 160 6.46 -13.56 5.55
C ASN A 160 5.00 -13.44 5.04
N ILE A 161 4.76 -12.63 4.00
CA ILE A 161 3.44 -12.48 3.39
C ILE A 161 2.97 -13.80 2.77
N LEU A 162 3.84 -14.53 2.06
CA LEU A 162 3.49 -15.83 1.47
C LEU A 162 3.23 -16.90 2.54
N GLU A 163 3.88 -16.82 3.70
CA GLU A 163 3.62 -17.71 4.84
C GLU A 163 2.33 -17.35 5.58
N ASP A 164 1.99 -16.05 5.69
CA ASP A 164 0.76 -15.56 6.33
C ASP A 164 -0.51 -15.83 5.50
N ILE A 165 -0.39 -15.80 4.16
CA ILE A 165 -1.50 -16.00 3.24
C ILE A 165 -1.85 -17.48 3.01
N ARG A 166 -0.96 -18.41 3.38
CA ARG A 166 -1.14 -19.86 3.21
C ARG A 166 -1.85 -20.49 4.41
#